data_AF-A0A7G2IVV4-F1
#
_entry.id   AF-A0A7G2IVV4-F1
#
_cell.length_a   1.000
_cell.length_b   1.000
_cell.length_c   1.000
_cell.angle_alpha   90.00
_cell.angle_beta   90.00
_cell.angle_gamma   90.00
#
_symmetry.space_group_name_H-M   'P 1'
#
loop_
_entity.id
_entity.type
_entity.pdbx_description
1 polymer ?
#
loop_
_entity_poly.entity_id
_entity_poly.type
_entity_poly.pdbx_seq_one_letter_code
_entity_poly.pdbx_strand_id
1 'polypeptide(L)'
;MGNNLMQTDLSVWGMYQHADIVVKCVMIGLILASVVTWAIFFSKSLEFFTQKRRLKREQQLLAEARSLDQASEIAAGFDGKSLGAQLINEAQNELELSEGSDDNEGIKERTGFRLERRVAAVGRHMGRGNGYLATIGAISPFVGLFGTVWGIMNSFIGIAQTQTTNLAVVAPGIAEALLATAIGLVAAIPAVVIYNIFRTSDWQL
;
A
#
# COMPACT_ATOMS: atom_id res chain seq x y z
N MET A 1 28.13 10.75 -50.11
CA MET A 1 27.69 9.66 -49.21
C MET A 1 27.72 10.23 -47.81
N GLY A 2 26.57 10.71 -47.35
CA GLY A 2 26.44 11.46 -46.09
C GLY A 2 26.75 10.58 -44.90
N ASN A 3 27.54 11.14 -43.99
CA ASN A 3 28.00 10.55 -42.74
C ASN A 3 26.79 10.07 -41.90
N ASN A 4 26.55 8.76 -41.84
CA ASN A 4 25.74 8.16 -40.78
C ASN A 4 26.53 8.28 -39.48
N LEU A 5 26.62 9.49 -38.93
CA LEU A 5 26.88 9.68 -37.52
C LEU A 5 25.85 8.82 -36.81
N MET A 6 26.31 7.81 -36.07
CA MET A 6 25.49 7.03 -35.17
C MET A 6 24.62 8.00 -34.36
N GLN A 7 23.37 8.18 -34.77
CA GLN A 7 22.36 8.83 -33.96
C GLN A 7 22.24 7.92 -32.75
N THR A 8 22.92 8.26 -31.66
CA THR A 8 22.68 7.69 -30.35
C THR A 8 21.19 7.89 -30.09
N ASP A 9 20.44 6.79 -30.16
CA ASP A 9 19.00 6.80 -29.93
C ASP A 9 18.78 7.06 -28.44
N LEU A 10 18.48 8.31 -28.11
CA LEU A 10 18.12 8.75 -26.76
C LEU A 10 16.68 8.38 -26.39
N SER A 11 16.04 7.46 -27.13
CA SER A 11 14.80 6.83 -26.70
C SER A 11 15.00 6.08 -25.38
N VAL A 12 13.93 5.93 -24.60
CA VAL A 12 13.94 5.16 -23.34
C VAL A 12 14.43 3.73 -23.57
N TRP A 13 14.12 3.15 -24.73
CA TRP A 13 14.57 1.82 -25.12
C TRP A 13 16.07 1.78 -25.45
N GLY A 14 16.58 2.78 -26.19
CA GLY A 14 18.01 2.90 -26.48
C GLY A 14 18.83 3.06 -25.20
N MET A 15 18.43 3.97 -24.32
CA MET A 15 19.05 4.17 -22.99
C MET A 15 19.01 2.89 -22.14
N TYR A 16 17.90 2.14 -22.16
CA TYR A 16 17.84 0.88 -21.43
C TYR A 16 18.86 -0.15 -21.96
N GLN A 17 19.07 -0.24 -23.27
CA GLN A 17 20.02 -1.23 -23.83
C GLN A 17 21.46 -0.94 -23.44
N HIS A 18 21.85 0.33 -23.41
CA HIS A 18 23.20 0.79 -23.10
C HIS A 18 23.51 0.82 -21.59
N ALA A 19 22.49 0.70 -20.73
CA ALA A 19 22.66 0.67 -19.29
C ALA A 19 23.45 -0.53 -18.75
N ASP A 20 24.24 -0.26 -17.72
CA ASP A 20 24.92 -1.26 -16.92
C ASP A 20 23.91 -2.21 -16.24
N ILE A 21 24.33 -3.45 -15.99
CA ILE A 21 23.45 -4.48 -15.42
C ILE A 21 22.85 -4.07 -14.07
N VAL A 22 23.60 -3.32 -13.26
CA VAL A 22 23.11 -2.84 -11.96
C VAL A 22 21.99 -1.82 -12.16
N VAL A 23 22.15 -0.87 -13.09
CA VAL A 23 21.11 0.14 -13.38
C VAL A 23 19.87 -0.53 -13.96
N LYS A 24 20.03 -1.54 -14.84
CA LYS A 24 18.92 -2.36 -15.34
C LYS A 24 18.15 -3.05 -14.20
N CYS A 25 18.85 -3.65 -13.24
CA CYS A 25 18.23 -4.27 -12.07
C CYS A 25 17.46 -3.25 -11.22
N VAL A 26 18.03 -2.07 -10.99
CA VAL A 26 17.37 -0.97 -10.27
C VAL A 26 16.07 -0.56 -10.97
N MET A 27 16.11 -0.30 -12.27
CA MET A 27 14.93 0.12 -13.04
C MET A 27 13.83 -0.95 -13.02
N ILE A 28 14.18 -2.22 -13.28
CA ILE A 28 13.21 -3.33 -13.25
C ILE A 28 12.60 -3.48 -11.85
N GLY A 29 13.43 -3.44 -10.80
CA GLY A 29 12.97 -3.56 -9.41
C GLY A 29 11.97 -2.45 -9.03
N LEU A 30 12.24 -1.20 -9.44
CA LEU A 30 11.34 -0.08 -9.21
C LEU A 30 10.02 -0.19 -9.99
N ILE A 31 10.06 -0.68 -11.23
CA ILE A 31 8.85 -0.95 -12.02
C ILE A 31 8.01 -2.04 -11.34
N LEU A 32 8.62 -3.13 -10.87
CA LEU A 32 7.91 -4.17 -10.13
C LEU A 32 7.31 -3.64 -8.83
N ALA A 33 8.03 -2.79 -8.09
CA ALA A 33 7.51 -2.14 -6.89
C ALA A 33 6.29 -1.24 -7.19
N SER A 34 6.30 -0.56 -8.34
CA SER A 34 5.14 0.22 -8.83
C SER A 34 3.95 -0.69 -9.13
N VAL A 35 4.16 -1.83 -9.81
CA VAL A 35 3.09 -2.80 -10.09
C VAL A 35 2.49 -3.36 -8.78
N VAL A 36 3.32 -3.70 -7.80
CA VAL A 36 2.86 -4.15 -6.47
C VAL A 36 2.03 -3.06 -5.77
N THR A 37 2.46 -1.81 -5.85
CA THR A 37 1.74 -0.65 -5.29
C THR A 37 0.32 -0.55 -5.85
N TRP A 38 0.18 -0.63 -7.18
CA TRP A 38 -1.13 -0.60 -7.84
C TRP A 38 -1.98 -1.83 -7.56
N ALA A 39 -1.38 -3.03 -7.51
CA ALA A 39 -2.09 -4.26 -7.15
C ALA A 39 -2.69 -4.19 -5.74
N ILE A 40 -1.93 -3.66 -4.77
CA ILE A 40 -2.41 -3.43 -3.40
C ILE A 40 -3.53 -2.38 -3.41
N PHE A 41 -3.40 -1.31 -4.18
CA PHE A 41 -4.42 -0.28 -4.29
C PHE A 41 -5.76 -0.82 -4.79
N PHE A 42 -5.77 -1.54 -5.91
CA PHE A 42 -7.02 -2.05 -6.49
C PHE A 42 -7.65 -3.12 -5.60
N SER A 43 -6.87 -4.08 -5.12
CA SER A 43 -7.38 -5.14 -4.23
C SER A 43 -8.05 -4.57 -2.98
N LYS A 44 -7.38 -3.63 -2.29
CA LYS A 44 -7.96 -2.96 -1.11
C LYS A 44 -9.15 -2.08 -1.46
N SER A 45 -9.09 -1.31 -2.55
CA SER A 45 -10.17 -0.40 -2.91
C SER A 45 -11.50 -1.14 -3.12
N LEU A 46 -11.48 -2.31 -3.75
CA LEU A 46 -12.67 -3.16 -3.91
C LEU A 46 -13.16 -3.72 -2.57
N GLU A 47 -12.24 -4.23 -1.74
CA GLU A 47 -12.58 -4.77 -0.41
C GLU A 47 -13.22 -3.70 0.49
N PHE A 48 -12.60 -2.52 0.60
CA PHE A 48 -13.12 -1.42 1.41
C PHE A 48 -14.48 -0.92 0.92
N PHE A 49 -14.66 -0.79 -0.40
CA PHE A 49 -15.91 -0.27 -0.95
C PHE A 49 -17.10 -1.19 -0.69
N THR A 50 -16.88 -2.51 -0.80
CA THR A 50 -17.92 -3.51 -0.52
C THR A 50 -18.21 -3.62 0.96
N GLN A 51 -17.19 -3.68 1.80
CA GLN A 51 -17.33 -3.76 3.26
C GLN A 51 -17.98 -2.51 3.86
N LYS A 52 -17.59 -1.30 3.44
CA LYS A 52 -18.20 -0.05 3.98
C LYS A 52 -19.66 0.08 3.62
N ARG A 53 -20.04 -0.23 2.36
CA ARG A 53 -21.45 -0.20 1.95
C ARG A 53 -22.30 -1.16 2.78
N ARG A 54 -21.77 -2.36 3.02
CA ARG A 54 -22.43 -3.37 3.85
C ARG A 54 -22.54 -2.91 5.31
N LEU A 55 -21.44 -2.45 5.91
CA LEU A 55 -21.42 -1.99 7.30
C LEU A 55 -22.40 -0.84 7.53
N LYS A 56 -22.45 0.13 6.61
CA LYS A 56 -23.41 1.25 6.68
C LYS A 56 -24.86 0.78 6.67
N ARG A 57 -25.19 -0.24 5.87
CA ARG A 57 -26.53 -0.84 5.83
C ARG A 57 -26.86 -1.58 7.13
N GLU A 58 -25.92 -2.39 7.62
CA GLU A 58 -26.10 -3.12 8.89
C GLU A 58 -26.29 -2.14 10.06
N GLN A 59 -25.50 -1.07 10.11
CA GLN A 59 -25.63 0.00 11.11
C GLN A 59 -27.00 0.69 11.05
N GLN A 60 -27.51 0.99 9.85
CA GLN A 60 -28.84 1.60 9.69
C GLN A 60 -29.96 0.70 10.21
N LEU A 61 -29.90 -0.60 9.91
CA LEU A 61 -30.89 -1.56 10.40
C LEU A 61 -30.82 -1.73 11.92
N LEU A 62 -29.60 -1.82 12.47
CA LEU A 62 -29.40 -1.92 13.92
C LEU A 62 -29.79 -0.64 14.68
N ALA A 63 -29.73 0.54 14.04
CA ALA A 63 -30.14 1.80 14.66
C ALA A 63 -31.64 1.86 14.99
N GLU A 64 -32.47 1.02 14.37
CA GLU A 64 -33.91 0.92 14.65
C GLU A 64 -34.22 -0.01 15.84
N ALA A 65 -33.25 -0.80 16.30
CA ALA A 65 -33.42 -1.73 17.41
C ALA A 65 -33.57 -1.00 18.75
N ARG A 66 -34.55 -1.42 19.56
CA ARG A 66 -34.85 -0.86 20.89
C ARG A 66 -34.44 -1.78 22.04
N SER A 67 -34.02 -3.00 21.74
CA SER A 67 -33.51 -3.98 22.70
C SER A 67 -32.41 -4.83 22.07
N LEU A 68 -31.61 -5.49 22.91
CA LEU A 68 -30.56 -6.39 22.45
C LEU A 68 -31.13 -7.63 21.74
N ASP A 69 -32.28 -8.14 22.19
CA ASP A 69 -32.95 -9.27 21.53
C ASP A 69 -33.41 -8.90 20.13
N GLN A 70 -33.98 -7.70 19.95
CA GLN A 70 -34.36 -7.19 18.64
C GLN A 70 -33.12 -6.98 17.74
N ALA A 71 -32.01 -6.49 18.31
CA ALA A 71 -30.77 -6.35 17.58
C ALA A 71 -30.19 -7.72 17.15
N SER A 72 -30.33 -8.76 17.96
CA SER A 72 -29.93 -10.14 17.65
C SER A 72 -30.78 -10.74 16.53
N GLU A 73 -32.10 -10.54 16.57
CA GLU A 73 -33.01 -10.97 15.51
C GLU A 73 -32.70 -10.29 14.17
N ILE A 74 -32.45 -8.97 14.17
CA ILE A 74 -32.02 -8.22 12.99
C ILE A 74 -30.67 -8.76 12.47
N ALA A 75 -29.73 -8.98 13.38
CA ALA A 75 -28.38 -9.45 13.06
C ALA A 75 -28.34 -10.89 12.52
N ALA A 76 -29.32 -11.74 12.87
CA ALA A 76 -29.45 -13.10 12.36
C ALA A 76 -29.64 -13.14 10.83
N GLY A 77 -30.16 -12.06 10.24
CA GLY A 77 -30.29 -11.89 8.79
C GLY A 77 -29.02 -11.41 8.08
N PHE A 78 -27.95 -11.08 8.82
CA PHE A 78 -26.69 -10.62 8.22
C PHE A 78 -25.82 -11.81 7.77
N ASP A 79 -24.94 -11.58 6.80
CA ASP A 79 -24.00 -12.62 6.36
C ASP A 79 -23.01 -12.99 7.49
N GLY A 80 -22.57 -14.24 7.56
CA GLY A 80 -21.78 -14.79 8.67
C GLY A 80 -20.43 -14.10 8.93
N LYS A 81 -19.93 -13.26 8.02
CA LYS A 81 -18.73 -12.43 8.23
C LYS A 81 -19.05 -11.00 8.70
N SER A 82 -20.31 -10.69 9.03
CA SER A 82 -20.75 -9.38 9.50
C SER A 82 -20.06 -9.02 10.81
N LEU A 83 -19.50 -7.81 10.87
CA LEU A 83 -19.00 -7.27 12.14
C LEU A 83 -20.15 -6.98 13.10
N GLY A 84 -21.27 -6.43 12.61
CA GLY A 84 -22.44 -6.16 13.43
C GLY A 84 -22.97 -7.42 14.11
N ALA A 85 -23.14 -8.50 13.36
CA ALA A 85 -23.60 -9.78 13.94
C ALA A 85 -22.61 -10.36 14.94
N GLN A 86 -21.31 -10.29 14.66
CA GLN A 86 -20.28 -10.77 15.61
C GLN A 86 -20.30 -9.99 16.92
N LEU A 87 -20.48 -8.66 16.87
CA LEU A 87 -20.53 -7.82 18.07
C LEU A 87 -21.80 -8.10 18.90
N ILE A 88 -22.95 -8.23 18.25
CA ILE A 88 -24.21 -8.57 18.94
C ILE A 88 -24.14 -9.96 19.58
N ASN A 89 -23.62 -10.96 18.87
CA ASN A 89 -23.43 -12.31 19.40
C ASN A 89 -22.44 -12.34 20.58
N GLU A 90 -21.40 -11.51 20.54
CA GLU A 90 -20.43 -11.41 21.63
C GLU A 90 -21.05 -10.79 22.90
N ALA A 91 -21.94 -9.81 22.74
CA ALA A 91 -22.71 -9.23 23.84
C ALA A 91 -23.74 -10.22 24.41
N GLN A 92 -24.43 -10.97 23.56
CA GLN A 92 -25.42 -11.97 23.99
C GLN A 92 -24.75 -13.14 24.72
N ASN A 93 -23.62 -13.62 24.21
CA ASN A 93 -22.79 -14.64 24.87
C ASN A 93 -22.30 -14.17 26.26
N GLU A 94 -21.91 -12.91 26.43
CA GLU A 94 -21.51 -12.41 27.75
C GLU A 94 -22.67 -12.41 28.76
N LEU A 95 -23.90 -12.13 28.31
CA LEU A 95 -25.09 -12.22 29.15
C LEU A 95 -25.40 -13.67 29.55
N GLU A 96 -25.31 -14.61 28.61
CA GLU A 96 -25.48 -16.05 28.88
C GLU A 96 -24.43 -16.57 29.87
N LEU A 97 -23.16 -16.20 29.70
CA LEU A 97 -22.07 -16.58 30.61
C LEU A 97 -22.21 -15.96 32.00
N SER A 98 -22.95 -14.86 32.11
CA SER A 98 -23.18 -14.14 33.36
C SER A 98 -24.55 -14.46 33.97
N GLU A 99 -25.25 -15.47 33.46
CA GLU A 99 -26.54 -15.90 33.99
C GLU A 99 -26.41 -16.28 35.48
N GLY A 100 -27.23 -15.65 36.34
CA GLY A 100 -27.18 -15.82 37.79
C GLY A 100 -26.20 -14.89 38.54
N SER A 101 -25.52 -13.98 37.85
CA SER A 101 -24.73 -12.91 38.47
C SER A 101 -25.58 -11.66 38.73
N ASP A 102 -25.54 -11.14 39.96
CA ASP A 102 -26.18 -9.86 40.32
C ASP A 102 -25.33 -8.62 39.93
N ASP A 103 -24.08 -8.85 39.54
CA ASP A 103 -23.13 -7.80 39.16
C ASP A 103 -23.32 -7.32 37.71
N ASN A 104 -24.32 -6.46 37.52
CA ASN A 104 -24.59 -5.81 36.23
C ASN A 104 -23.47 -4.87 35.78
N GLU A 105 -22.68 -4.33 36.70
CA GLU A 105 -21.58 -3.42 36.38
C GLU A 105 -20.42 -4.20 35.75
N GLY A 106 -20.03 -5.32 36.34
CA GLY A 106 -19.03 -6.22 35.79
C GLY A 106 -19.44 -6.79 34.42
N ILE A 107 -20.73 -7.11 34.20
CA ILE A 107 -21.22 -7.56 32.89
C ILE A 107 -21.02 -6.48 31.82
N LYS A 108 -21.34 -5.22 32.13
CA LYS A 108 -21.15 -4.09 31.21
C LYS A 108 -19.68 -3.86 30.91
N GLU A 109 -18.81 -3.92 31.92
CA GLU A 109 -17.36 -3.75 31.74
C GLU A 109 -16.77 -4.85 30.84
N ARG A 110 -17.07 -6.12 31.13
CA ARG A 110 -16.60 -7.25 30.31
C ARG A 110 -17.12 -7.17 28.88
N THR A 111 -18.40 -6.85 28.70
CA THR A 111 -18.98 -6.67 27.36
C THR A 111 -18.27 -5.56 26.61
N GLY A 112 -18.15 -4.36 27.21
CA GLY A 112 -17.45 -3.22 26.60
C GLY A 112 -16.03 -3.56 26.19
N PHE A 113 -15.26 -4.17 27.10
CA PHE A 113 -13.89 -4.59 26.83
C PHE A 113 -13.78 -5.61 25.67
N ARG A 114 -14.68 -6.60 25.60
CA ARG A 114 -14.70 -7.59 24.51
C ARG A 114 -15.00 -6.94 23.16
N LEU A 115 -16.00 -6.05 23.11
CA LEU A 115 -16.38 -5.33 21.90
C LEU A 115 -15.25 -4.43 21.40
N GLU A 116 -14.65 -3.62 22.28
CA GLU A 116 -13.49 -2.77 21.94
C GLU A 116 -12.32 -3.58 21.41
N ARG A 117 -12.00 -4.71 22.06
CA ARG A 117 -10.94 -5.61 21.62
C ARG A 117 -11.20 -6.18 20.23
N ARG A 118 -12.46 -6.53 19.92
CA ARG A 118 -12.85 -7.04 18.59
C ARG A 118 -12.76 -5.95 17.53
N VAL A 119 -13.28 -4.75 17.80
CA VAL A 119 -13.16 -3.60 16.89
C VAL A 119 -11.69 -3.30 16.60
N ALA A 120 -10.84 -3.28 17.63
CA ALA A 120 -9.40 -3.09 17.48
C ALA A 120 -8.74 -4.21 16.64
N ALA A 121 -9.17 -5.46 16.78
CA ALA A 121 -8.66 -6.57 15.99
C ALA A 121 -8.98 -6.44 14.50
N VAL A 122 -10.21 -6.02 14.17
CA VAL A 122 -10.64 -5.75 12.79
C VAL A 122 -9.84 -4.60 12.19
N GLY A 123 -9.66 -3.51 12.94
CA GLY A 123 -8.83 -2.38 12.50
C GLY A 123 -7.40 -2.77 12.16
N ARG A 124 -6.78 -3.67 12.95
CA ARG A 124 -5.45 -4.22 12.64
C ARG A 124 -5.43 -5.05 11.36
N HIS A 125 -6.46 -5.86 11.12
CA HIS A 125 -6.56 -6.66 9.89
C HIS A 125 -6.69 -5.79 8.64
N MET A 126 -7.44 -4.69 8.72
CA MET A 126 -7.56 -3.71 7.63
C MET A 126 -6.23 -3.02 7.30
N GLY A 127 -5.32 -2.90 8.27
CA GLY A 127 -3.97 -2.35 8.07
C GLY A 127 -3.00 -3.29 7.33
N ARG A 128 -3.35 -4.56 7.12
CA ARG A 128 -2.46 -5.53 6.46
C ARG A 128 -2.12 -5.10 5.03
N GLY A 129 -0.84 -5.14 4.66
CA GLY A 129 -0.38 -4.69 3.34
C GLY A 129 0.00 -3.21 3.26
N ASN A 130 -0.47 -2.34 4.17
CA ASN A 130 -0.06 -0.93 4.19
C ASN A 130 1.44 -0.78 4.50
N GLY A 131 2.04 -1.75 5.23
CA GLY A 131 3.47 -1.80 5.47
C GLY A 131 4.30 -1.82 4.19
N TYR A 132 3.87 -2.57 3.17
CA TYR A 132 4.58 -2.60 1.88
C TYR A 132 4.55 -1.25 1.17
N LEU A 133 3.40 -0.57 1.15
CA LEU A 133 3.27 0.76 0.57
C LEU A 133 4.17 1.78 1.29
N ALA A 134 4.21 1.72 2.63
CA ALA A 134 5.09 2.57 3.43
C ALA A 134 6.57 2.31 3.10
N THR A 135 6.97 1.04 3.04
CA THR A 135 8.35 0.67 2.71
C THR A 135 8.72 1.08 1.29
N ILE A 136 7.90 0.75 0.28
CA ILE A 136 8.14 1.12 -1.12
C ILE A 136 8.24 2.64 -1.26
N GLY A 137 7.29 3.39 -0.68
CA GLY A 137 7.30 4.85 -0.70
C GLY A 137 8.55 5.45 -0.06
N ALA A 138 9.02 4.86 1.05
CA ALA A 138 10.19 5.35 1.76
C ALA A 138 11.51 5.05 1.03
N ILE A 139 11.69 3.84 0.47
CA ILE A 139 12.99 3.39 -0.05
C ILE A 139 13.17 3.61 -1.55
N SER A 140 12.09 3.69 -2.34
CA SER A 140 12.19 3.81 -3.81
C SER A 140 13.01 5.02 -4.30
N PRO A 141 12.93 6.22 -3.68
CA PRO A 141 13.78 7.35 -4.08
C PRO A 141 15.27 7.05 -3.87
N PHE A 142 15.62 6.36 -2.77
CA PHE A 142 17.01 6.00 -2.46
C PHE A 142 17.55 4.91 -3.38
N VAL A 143 16.69 3.97 -3.78
CA VAL A 143 17.03 2.95 -4.78
C VAL A 143 17.28 3.60 -6.15
N GLY A 144 16.47 4.58 -6.54
CA GLY A 144 16.70 5.38 -7.75
C GLY A 144 18.01 6.20 -7.68
N LEU A 145 18.25 6.87 -6.56
CA LEU A 145 19.49 7.61 -6.29
C LEU A 145 20.72 6.72 -6.39
N PHE A 146 20.65 5.50 -5.84
CA PHE A 146 21.72 4.50 -5.98
C PHE A 146 22.02 4.19 -7.46
N GLY A 147 20.98 3.98 -8.27
CA GLY A 147 21.14 3.79 -9.72
C GLY A 147 21.84 4.97 -10.40
N THR A 148 21.51 6.20 -9.99
CA THR A 148 22.18 7.40 -10.51
C THR A 148 23.65 7.49 -10.11
N VAL A 149 23.97 7.24 -8.84
CA VAL A 149 25.36 7.25 -8.35
C VAL A 149 26.20 6.21 -9.09
N TRP A 150 25.65 5.00 -9.28
CA TRP A 150 26.32 3.93 -10.01
C TRP A 150 26.56 4.29 -11.48
N GLY A 151 25.54 4.80 -12.17
CA GLY A 151 25.64 5.20 -13.58
C GLY A 151 26.67 6.31 -13.79
N ILE A 152 26.65 7.36 -12.95
CA ILE A 152 27.63 8.44 -13.01
C ILE A 152 29.05 7.93 -12.74
N MET A 153 29.22 7.04 -11.74
CA MET A 153 30.51 6.41 -11.46
C MET A 153 31.06 5.67 -12.70
N ASN A 154 30.23 4.87 -13.37
CA ASN A 154 30.63 4.16 -14.59
C ASN A 154 30.96 5.10 -15.74
N SER A 155 30.22 6.21 -15.90
CA SER A 155 30.56 7.25 -16.88
C SER A 155 31.95 7.86 -16.62
N PHE A 156 32.29 8.16 -15.36
CA PHE A 156 33.62 8.68 -15.01
C PHE A 156 34.75 7.66 -15.23
N ILE A 157 34.51 6.38 -14.94
CA ILE A 157 35.47 5.30 -15.25
C ILE A 157 35.73 5.25 -16.78
N GLY A 158 34.69 5.40 -17.60
CA GLY A 158 34.82 5.47 -19.06
C GLY A 158 35.68 6.64 -19.57
N ILE A 159 35.59 7.82 -18.94
CA ILE A 159 36.45 8.97 -19.26
C ILE A 159 37.91 8.64 -18.91
N ALA A 160 38.14 8.08 -17.73
CA ALA A 160 39.50 7.75 -17.26
C ALA A 160 40.20 6.72 -18.18
N GLN A 161 39.44 5.74 -18.68
CA GLN A 161 39.96 4.71 -19.58
C GLN A 161 40.21 5.21 -21.00
N THR A 162 39.29 6.02 -21.54
CA THR A 162 39.42 6.51 -22.92
C THR A 162 40.42 7.66 -23.05
N GLN A 163 40.81 8.30 -21.93
CA GLN A 163 41.67 9.49 -21.91
C GLN A 163 41.15 10.64 -22.79
N THR A 164 39.87 10.60 -23.17
CA THR A 164 39.21 11.65 -23.94
C THR A 164 38.17 12.34 -23.07
N THR A 165 38.11 13.67 -23.13
CA THR A 165 37.08 14.49 -22.46
C THR A 165 35.84 14.67 -23.34
N ASN A 166 35.65 13.81 -24.36
CA ASN A 166 34.55 13.95 -25.29
C ASN A 166 33.22 13.62 -24.60
N LEU A 167 32.45 14.67 -24.29
CA LEU A 167 31.16 14.57 -23.61
C LEU A 167 30.14 13.70 -24.34
N ALA A 168 30.27 13.54 -25.66
CA ALA A 168 29.36 12.69 -26.44
C ALA A 168 29.44 11.21 -26.04
N VAL A 169 30.58 10.75 -25.50
CA VAL A 169 30.79 9.35 -25.10
C VAL A 169 30.11 9.03 -23.76
N VAL A 170 29.96 10.02 -22.88
CA VAL A 170 29.39 9.85 -21.53
C VAL A 170 27.96 10.33 -21.37
N ALA A 171 27.49 11.18 -22.27
CA ALA A 171 26.12 11.71 -22.22
C ALA A 171 25.04 10.61 -22.10
N PRO A 172 25.13 9.45 -22.79
CA PRO A 172 24.15 8.38 -22.62
C PRO A 172 24.12 7.79 -21.19
N GLY A 173 25.28 7.49 -20.61
CA GLY A 173 25.36 6.89 -19.27
C GLY A 173 24.86 7.82 -18.16
N ILE A 174 25.09 9.13 -18.31
CA ILE A 174 24.54 10.14 -17.39
C ILE A 174 23.02 10.25 -17.55
N ALA A 175 22.49 10.20 -18.78
CA ALA A 175 21.06 10.24 -19.02
C ALA A 175 20.34 9.03 -18.40
N GLU A 176 20.90 7.83 -18.55
CA GLU A 176 20.41 6.59 -17.92
C GLU A 176 20.44 6.66 -16.40
N ALA A 177 21.54 7.20 -15.84
CA ALA A 177 21.68 7.42 -14.42
C ALA A 177 20.54 8.30 -13.88
N LEU A 178 20.25 9.42 -14.54
CA LEU A 178 19.17 10.33 -14.15
C LEU A 178 17.77 9.69 -14.30
N LEU A 179 17.58 8.86 -15.33
CA LEU A 179 16.35 8.11 -15.54
C LEU A 179 16.04 7.18 -14.36
N ALA A 180 17.05 6.53 -13.76
CA ALA A 180 16.85 5.67 -12.59
C ALA A 180 16.23 6.42 -11.39
N THR A 181 16.67 7.64 -11.12
CA THR A 181 16.07 8.49 -10.07
C THR A 181 14.65 8.91 -10.44
N ALA A 182 14.40 9.28 -11.69
CA ALA A 182 13.06 9.64 -12.13
C ALA A 182 12.06 8.48 -11.93
N ILE A 183 12.46 7.25 -12.30
CA ILE A 183 11.65 6.04 -12.06
C ILE A 183 11.46 5.81 -10.56
N GLY A 184 12.49 6.04 -9.74
CA GLY A 184 12.41 5.93 -8.28
C GLY A 184 11.33 6.83 -7.68
N LEU A 185 11.25 8.09 -8.15
CA LEU A 185 10.21 9.04 -7.73
C LEU A 185 8.81 8.62 -8.23
N VAL A 186 8.71 8.15 -9.47
CA VAL A 186 7.44 7.65 -10.04
C VAL A 186 6.91 6.43 -9.27
N ALA A 187 7.79 5.57 -8.74
CA ALA A 187 7.38 4.47 -7.87
C ALA A 187 7.01 4.95 -6.46
N ALA A 188 7.76 5.91 -5.91
CA ALA A 188 7.58 6.38 -4.53
C ALA A 188 6.30 7.21 -4.32
N ILE A 189 6.04 8.16 -5.22
CA ILE A 189 4.95 9.14 -5.03
C ILE A 189 3.58 8.47 -4.90
N PRO A 190 3.17 7.57 -5.81
CA PRO A 190 1.89 6.87 -5.68
C PRO A 190 1.85 6.01 -4.42
N ALA A 191 2.94 5.33 -4.06
CA ALA A 191 2.99 4.48 -2.87
C ALA A 191 2.73 5.28 -1.58
N VAL A 192 3.35 6.47 -1.44
CA VAL A 192 3.12 7.36 -0.30
C VAL A 192 1.69 7.91 -0.29
N VAL A 193 1.16 8.33 -1.44
CA VAL A 193 -0.21 8.86 -1.53
C VAL A 193 -1.22 7.77 -1.16
N ILE A 194 -1.09 6.57 -1.72
CA ILE A 194 -1.99 5.44 -1.44
C ILE A 194 -1.87 5.00 0.02
N TYR A 195 -0.65 4.93 0.56
CA TYR A 195 -0.44 4.65 1.99
C TYR A 195 -1.17 5.66 2.88
N ASN A 196 -1.02 6.96 2.58
CA ASN A 196 -1.67 8.03 3.33
C ASN A 196 -3.19 8.00 3.18
N ILE A 197 -3.71 7.68 2.00
CA ILE A 197 -5.14 7.43 1.81
C ILE A 197 -5.54 6.29 2.76
N PHE A 198 -4.98 5.10 2.66
CA PHE A 198 -5.40 3.97 3.51
C PHE A 198 -5.08 4.11 5.01
N ARG A 199 -4.23 5.07 5.39
CA ARG A 199 -3.90 5.38 6.79
C ARG A 199 -4.82 6.46 7.38
N THR A 200 -5.00 7.57 6.66
CA THR A 200 -5.71 8.76 7.15
C THR A 200 -7.20 8.67 6.89
N SER A 201 -7.59 8.02 5.79
CA SER A 201 -8.95 8.15 5.32
C SER A 201 -9.96 7.66 6.34
N ASP A 202 -10.93 8.56 6.59
CA ASP A 202 -12.20 8.40 7.31
C ASP A 202 -13.13 7.34 6.68
N TRP A 203 -12.57 6.19 6.25
CA TRP A 203 -13.31 4.94 5.99
C TRP A 203 -13.37 4.05 7.24
N GLN A 204 -12.83 4.50 8.38
CA GLN A 204 -12.98 3.86 9.69
C GLN A 204 -14.18 4.39 10.52
N LEU A 205 -14.99 5.29 9.94
CA LEU A 205 -16.26 5.76 10.50
C LEU A 205 -17.41 5.53 9.50
#